data_AF-A0A318D830-F1
#
_entry.id   AF-A0A318D830-F1
#
_cell.length_a   1.000
_cell.length_b   1.000
_cell.length_c   1.000
_cell.angle_alpha   90.00
_cell.angle_beta   90.00
_cell.angle_gamma   90.00
#
_symmetry.space_group_name_H-M   'P 1'
#
loop_
_entity.id
_entity.type
_entity.pdbx_description
1 polymer ?
#
loop_
_entity_poly.entity_id
_entity_poly.type
_entity_poly.pdbx_seq_one_letter_code
_entity_poly.pdbx_strand_id
1 'polypeptide(L)'
;MVAPDNEKSRLDDAARAGWLYFIAGHTQDEIAKMLQVSRASAQRLVSLCLAGRLITFRLEHPIAACMELASRLKARFDLVHCDVVPTDPAAPLSNAGIAERSANLLEMTLRSETPVIVALGTGRAVRAAVERVSPIE
;
A
#
# COMPACT_ATOMS: atom_id res chain seq x y z
N MET A 1 -25.35 -7.30 16.72
CA MET A 1 -24.22 -6.47 17.20
C MET A 1 -23.11 -7.43 17.59
N VAL A 2 -22.09 -7.59 16.74
CA VAL A 2 -20.89 -8.40 17.07
C VAL A 2 -19.95 -7.50 17.87
N ALA A 3 -19.44 -7.99 19.00
CA ALA A 3 -18.64 -7.20 19.94
C ALA A 3 -17.29 -6.76 19.33
N PRO A 4 -16.82 -5.54 19.64
CA PRO A 4 -15.60 -4.93 19.07
C PRO A 4 -14.31 -5.71 19.37
N ASP A 5 -14.31 -6.54 20.42
CA ASP A 5 -13.16 -7.34 20.84
C ASP A 5 -12.84 -8.49 19.85
N ASN A 6 -13.89 -9.02 19.20
CA ASN A 6 -13.75 -10.11 18.23
C ASN A 6 -13.20 -9.60 16.88
N GLU A 7 -13.42 -8.33 16.57
CA GLU A 7 -12.93 -7.71 15.33
C GLU A 7 -11.44 -7.38 15.43
N LYS A 8 -10.97 -6.90 16.58
CA LYS A 8 -9.53 -6.72 16.87
C LYS A 8 -8.76 -8.04 16.81
N SER A 9 -9.24 -9.08 17.50
CA SER A 9 -8.61 -10.40 17.47
C SER A 9 -8.51 -10.96 16.04
N ARG A 10 -9.53 -10.70 15.21
CA ARG A 10 -9.56 -11.16 13.81
C ARG A 10 -8.59 -10.38 12.91
N LEU A 11 -8.40 -9.09 13.16
CA LEU A 11 -7.39 -8.29 12.47
C LEU A 11 -5.97 -8.72 12.86
N ASP A 12 -5.74 -9.05 14.12
CA ASP A 12 -4.46 -9.60 14.60
C ASP A 12 -4.14 -10.95 13.94
N ASP A 13 -5.13 -11.85 13.86
CA ASP A 13 -4.97 -13.13 13.17
C ASP A 13 -4.73 -12.94 11.66
N ALA A 14 -5.35 -11.93 11.05
CA ALA A 14 -5.11 -11.58 9.66
C ALA A 14 -3.68 -11.05 9.46
N ALA A 15 -3.20 -10.17 10.34
CA ALA A 15 -1.84 -9.66 10.30
C ALA A 15 -0.81 -10.80 10.44
N ARG A 16 -1.02 -11.73 11.40
CA ARG A 16 -0.16 -12.91 11.56
C ARG A 16 -0.18 -13.82 10.34
N ALA A 17 -1.36 -14.11 9.78
CA ALA A 17 -1.48 -14.91 8.56
C ALA A 17 -0.77 -14.25 7.38
N GLY A 18 -0.90 -12.93 7.22
CA GLY A 18 -0.23 -12.15 6.20
C GLY A 18 1.29 -12.21 6.33
N TRP A 19 1.83 -12.03 7.55
CA TRP A 19 3.27 -12.12 7.79
C TRP A 19 3.83 -13.51 7.49
N LEU A 20 3.15 -14.57 7.95
CA LEU A 20 3.57 -15.95 7.69
C LEU A 20 3.58 -16.28 6.19
N TYR A 21 2.65 -15.72 5.43
CA TYR A 21 2.57 -15.96 3.99
C TYR A 21 3.61 -15.16 3.20
N PHE A 22 3.63 -13.83 3.37
CA PHE A 22 4.43 -12.95 2.52
C PHE A 22 5.90 -12.81 2.95
N ILE A 23 6.19 -12.93 4.25
CA ILE A 23 7.54 -12.79 4.79
C ILE A 23 8.15 -14.16 5.09
N ALA A 24 7.44 -15.03 5.80
CA ALA A 24 7.99 -16.34 6.19
C ALA A 24 7.85 -17.43 5.12
N GLY A 25 7.11 -17.17 4.03
CA GLY A 25 7.00 -18.09 2.89
C GLY A 25 6.20 -19.36 3.16
N HIS A 26 5.38 -19.40 4.21
CA HIS A 26 4.55 -20.56 4.52
C HIS A 26 3.38 -20.71 3.56
N THR A 27 3.03 -21.96 3.25
CA THR A 27 1.83 -22.29 2.49
C THR A 27 0.57 -22.07 3.33
N GLN A 28 -0.59 -21.91 2.68
CA GLN A 28 -1.87 -21.76 3.38
C GLN A 28 -2.21 -22.97 4.28
N ASP A 29 -1.76 -24.17 3.91
CA ASP A 29 -1.94 -25.39 4.71
C ASP A 29 -1.06 -25.39 5.97
N GLU A 30 0.18 -24.87 5.88
CA GLU A 30 1.06 -24.70 7.03
C GLU A 30 0.54 -23.61 7.97
N ILE A 31 0.09 -22.48 7.41
CA ILE A 31 -0.53 -21.39 8.16
C ILE A 31 -1.77 -21.87 8.91
N ALA A 32 -2.61 -22.68 8.25
CA ALA A 32 -3.80 -23.26 8.88
C ALA A 32 -3.45 -24.11 10.11
N LYS A 33 -2.39 -24.93 10.02
CA LYS A 33 -1.89 -25.71 11.17
C LYS A 33 -1.32 -24.82 12.26
N MET A 34 -0.54 -23.81 11.91
CA MET A 34 0.11 -22.88 12.85
C MET A 34 -0.90 -22.02 13.63
N LEU A 35 -1.96 -21.56 12.94
CA LEU A 35 -3.01 -20.73 13.54
C LEU A 35 -4.19 -21.56 14.07
N GLN A 36 -4.13 -22.89 13.99
CA GLN A 36 -5.20 -23.81 14.42
C GLN A 36 -6.56 -23.50 13.77
N VAL A 37 -6.57 -23.14 12.50
CA VAL A 37 -7.77 -22.84 11.72
C VAL A 37 -7.88 -23.76 10.50
N SER A 38 -9.04 -23.76 9.85
CA SER A 38 -9.18 -24.46 8.56
C SER A 38 -8.36 -23.79 7.46
N ARG A 39 -7.97 -24.54 6.42
CA ARG A 39 -7.32 -24.00 5.22
C ARG A 39 -8.10 -22.83 4.60
N ALA A 40 -9.41 -22.97 4.49
CA ALA A 40 -10.29 -21.92 3.96
C ALA A 40 -10.30 -20.67 4.85
N SER A 41 -10.22 -20.84 6.18
CA SER A 41 -10.09 -19.74 7.13
C SER A 41 -8.74 -19.04 6.99
N ALA A 42 -7.63 -19.77 6.89
CA ALA A 42 -6.30 -19.20 6.67
C ALA A 42 -6.24 -18.38 5.37
N GLN A 43 -6.80 -18.90 4.28
CA GLN A 43 -6.93 -18.15 3.02
C GLN A 43 -7.72 -16.85 3.20
N ARG A 44 -8.85 -16.90 3.92
CA ARG A 44 -9.64 -15.70 4.23
C ARG A 44 -8.89 -14.70 5.09
N LEU A 45 -8.08 -15.14 6.06
CA LEU A 45 -7.26 -14.27 6.90
C LEU A 45 -6.17 -13.56 6.08
N VAL A 46 -5.48 -14.29 5.19
CA VAL A 46 -4.51 -13.68 4.26
C VAL A 46 -5.19 -12.65 3.35
N SER A 47 -6.36 -12.98 2.79
CA SER A 47 -7.14 -12.02 1.99
C SER A 47 -7.62 -10.81 2.81
N LEU A 48 -8.01 -11.01 4.07
CA LEU A 48 -8.41 -9.94 4.98
C LEU A 48 -7.24 -9.00 5.28
N CYS A 49 -6.03 -9.54 5.43
CA CYS A 49 -4.82 -8.76 5.62
C CYS A 49 -4.56 -7.81 4.44
N LEU A 50 -4.74 -8.30 3.21
CA LEU A 50 -4.61 -7.48 2.00
C LEU A 50 -5.74 -6.45 1.88
N ALA A 51 -6.99 -6.87 2.10
CA ALA A 51 -8.16 -5.99 2.00
C ALA A 51 -8.15 -4.88 3.06
N GLY A 52 -7.67 -5.18 4.26
CA GLY A 52 -7.47 -4.24 5.36
C GLY A 52 -6.21 -3.38 5.23
N ARG A 53 -5.41 -3.55 4.16
CA ARG A 53 -4.16 -2.82 3.93
C ARG A 53 -3.17 -2.90 5.10
N LEU A 54 -3.15 -4.03 5.80
CA LEU A 54 -2.24 -4.25 6.94
C LEU A 54 -0.78 -4.47 6.51
N ILE A 55 -0.53 -4.58 5.20
CA ILE A 55 0.79 -4.79 4.62
C ILE A 55 1.03 -3.74 3.53
N THR A 56 2.18 -3.09 3.58
CA THR A 56 2.70 -2.25 2.50
C THR A 56 3.78 -3.00 1.73
N PHE A 57 3.63 -3.11 0.41
CA PHE A 57 4.62 -3.78 -0.43
C PHE A 57 5.63 -2.76 -0.95
N ARG A 58 6.89 -2.89 -0.54
CA ARG A 58 8.00 -2.20 -1.20
C ARG A 58 8.57 -3.10 -2.30
N LEU A 59 8.24 -2.78 -3.54
CA LEU A 59 8.84 -3.44 -4.69
C LEU A 59 10.18 -2.77 -5.04
N GLU A 60 11.28 -3.45 -4.73
CA GLU A 60 12.61 -3.10 -5.23
C GLU A 60 12.85 -3.82 -6.55
N HIS A 61 12.34 -3.25 -7.63
CA HIS A 61 12.63 -3.71 -8.99
C HIS A 61 13.42 -2.60 -9.70
N PRO A 62 14.38 -2.94 -10.58
CA PRO A 62 14.91 -1.98 -11.54
C PRO A 62 13.79 -1.65 -12.52
N ILE A 63 12.85 -0.79 -12.11
CA ILE A 63 11.96 -0.09 -13.03
C ILE A 63 12.77 1.03 -13.68
N ALA A 64 13.95 0.66 -14.22
CA ALA A 64 14.91 1.59 -14.79
C ALA A 64 14.24 2.43 -15.88
N ALA A 65 13.32 1.83 -16.64
CA ALA A 65 12.52 2.53 -17.64
C ALA A 65 11.65 3.65 -17.05
N CYS A 66 10.97 3.44 -15.92
CA CYS A 66 10.17 4.50 -15.28
C CYS A 66 11.07 5.57 -14.67
N MET A 67 12.17 5.17 -14.02
CA MET A 67 13.12 6.13 -13.44
C MET A 67 13.79 7.00 -14.52
N GLU A 68 14.20 6.39 -15.63
CA GLU A 68 14.76 7.09 -16.78
C GLU A 68 13.73 8.03 -17.41
N LEU A 69 12.48 7.58 -17.57
CA LEU A 69 11.41 8.42 -18.09
C LEU A 69 11.13 9.61 -17.17
N ALA A 70 11.08 9.39 -15.85
CA ALA A 70 10.90 10.43 -14.86
C ALA A 70 12.02 11.48 -14.93
N SER A 71 13.28 11.03 -15.03
CA SER A 71 14.45 11.89 -15.21
C SER A 71 14.37 12.73 -16.49
N ARG A 72 13.99 12.10 -17.61
CA ARG A 72 13.82 12.79 -18.91
C ARG A 72 12.68 13.82 -18.88
N LEU A 73 11.55 13.50 -18.24
CA LEU A 73 10.44 14.43 -18.05
C LEU A 73 10.86 15.62 -17.19
N LYS A 74 11.55 15.33 -16.08
CA LYS A 74 12.08 16.35 -15.16
C LYS A 74 12.99 17.33 -15.90
N ALA A 75 13.96 16.83 -16.67
CA ALA A 75 14.89 17.66 -17.43
C ALA A 75 14.20 18.44 -18.58
N ARG A 76 13.22 17.83 -19.26
CA ARG A 76 12.52 18.46 -20.38
C ARG A 76 11.61 19.60 -19.95
N PHE A 77 10.95 19.46 -18.80
CA PHE A 77 9.91 20.40 -18.33
C PHE A 77 10.34 21.21 -17.11
N ASP A 78 11.62 21.12 -16.71
CA ASP A 78 12.20 21.80 -15.54
C ASP A 78 11.39 21.58 -14.25
N LEU A 79 11.01 20.32 -14.00
CA LEU A 79 10.19 19.96 -12.84
C LEU A 79 11.06 19.84 -11.59
N VAL A 80 10.56 20.29 -10.44
CA VAL A 80 11.24 20.08 -9.15
C VAL A 80 11.21 18.59 -8.75
N HIS A 81 10.10 17.93 -9.04
CA HIS A 81 9.87 16.52 -8.74
C HIS A 81 9.02 15.87 -9.84
N CYS A 82 9.35 14.63 -10.20
CA CYS A 82 8.60 13.83 -11.16
C CYS A 82 8.84 12.37 -10.80
N ASP A 83 7.76 11.64 -10.58
CA ASP A 83 7.76 10.19 -10.41
C ASP A 83 6.94 9.55 -11.53
N VAL A 84 7.40 8.39 -12.00
CA VAL A 84 6.69 7.55 -12.96
C VAL A 84 6.50 6.18 -12.33
N VAL A 85 5.29 5.66 -12.42
CA VAL A 85 4.92 4.33 -11.91
C VAL A 85 4.57 3.41 -13.07
N PRO A 86 4.77 2.09 -12.90
CA PRO A 86 4.26 1.13 -13.87
C PRO A 86 2.72 1.16 -13.89
N THR A 87 2.17 0.97 -15.08
CA THR A 87 0.73 0.82 -15.28
C THR A 87 0.43 -0.65 -15.53
N ASP A 88 -0.63 -1.16 -14.89
CA ASP A 88 -1.17 -2.48 -15.22
C ASP A 88 -1.84 -2.44 -16.60
N PRO A 89 -1.38 -3.21 -17.60
CA PRO A 89 -1.99 -3.26 -18.93
C PRO A 89 -3.46 -3.69 -18.92
N ALA A 90 -3.90 -4.48 -17.92
CA ALA A 90 -5.29 -4.90 -17.77
C ALA A 90 -6.18 -3.79 -17.19
N ALA A 91 -5.59 -2.78 -16.53
CA ALA A 91 -6.29 -1.66 -15.92
C ALA A 91 -5.57 -0.32 -16.19
N PRO A 92 -5.52 0.14 -17.46
CA PRO A 92 -4.72 1.29 -17.87
C PRO A 92 -5.18 2.63 -17.27
N LEU A 93 -6.44 2.71 -16.82
CA LEU A 93 -7.01 3.89 -16.16
C LEU A 93 -6.95 3.80 -14.63
N SER A 94 -6.23 2.82 -14.09
CA SER A 94 -6.08 2.65 -12.65
C SER A 94 -5.20 3.76 -12.06
N ASN A 95 -5.72 4.43 -11.03
CA ASN A 95 -4.96 5.42 -10.28
C ASN A 95 -4.11 4.79 -9.16
N ALA A 96 -4.07 3.47 -9.03
CA ALA A 96 -3.49 2.81 -7.87
C ALA A 96 -2.00 3.14 -7.68
N GLY A 97 -1.20 3.04 -8.76
CA GLY A 97 0.24 3.31 -8.69
C GLY A 97 0.54 4.77 -8.36
N ILE A 98 -0.13 5.71 -9.03
CA ILE A 98 0.09 7.15 -8.78
C ILE A 98 -0.37 7.55 -7.38
N ALA A 99 -1.45 6.96 -6.89
CA ALA A 99 -1.96 7.22 -5.56
C ALA A 99 -0.98 6.73 -4.48
N GLU A 100 -0.37 5.57 -4.66
CA GLU A 100 0.65 5.03 -3.76
C GLU A 100 1.88 5.94 -3.68
N ARG A 101 2.43 6.36 -4.82
CA ARG A 101 3.60 7.26 -4.83
C ARG A 101 3.26 8.65 -4.29
N SER A 102 2.08 9.17 -4.62
CA SER A 102 1.62 10.47 -4.09
C SER A 102 1.42 10.43 -2.58
N ALA A 103 0.90 9.32 -2.04
CA ALA A 103 0.77 9.13 -0.60
C ALA A 103 2.13 9.15 0.10
N ASN A 104 3.13 8.45 -0.43
CA ASN A 104 4.49 8.48 0.12
C ASN A 104 5.10 9.90 0.11
N LEU A 105 4.88 10.66 -0.96
CA LEU A 105 5.33 12.05 -1.04
C LEU A 105 4.62 12.94 -0.02
N LEU A 106 3.31 12.76 0.17
CA LEU A 106 2.53 13.45 1.19
C LEU A 106 3.03 13.09 2.59
N GLU A 107 3.26 11.81 2.89
CA GLU A 107 3.80 11.37 4.18
C GLU A 107 5.16 12.00 4.48
N MET A 108 6.08 12.00 3.51
CA MET A 108 7.39 12.66 3.66
C MET A 108 7.25 14.16 3.94
N THR A 109 6.30 14.82 3.26
CA THR A 109 6.03 16.25 3.43
C THR A 109 5.43 16.56 4.80
N LEU A 110 4.46 15.74 5.25
CA LEU A 110 3.76 15.93 6.52
C LEU A 110 4.60 15.55 7.74
N ARG A 111 5.60 14.67 7.59
CA ARG A 111 6.58 14.32 8.63
C ARG A 111 7.75 15.31 8.74
N SER A 112 7.72 16.40 7.99
CA SER A 112 8.75 17.45 8.07
C SER A 112 8.77 18.10 9.46
N GLU A 113 9.96 18.38 10.00
CA GLU A 113 10.12 19.05 11.30
C GLU A 113 9.55 20.47 11.31
N THR A 114 9.57 21.14 10.15
CA THR A 114 8.98 22.46 9.99
C THR A 114 7.51 22.34 9.62
N PRO A 115 6.59 23.05 10.31
CA PRO A 115 5.18 23.08 9.92
C PRO A 115 5.01 23.51 8.46
N VAL A 116 4.25 22.74 7.69
CA VAL A 116 3.95 23.00 6.29
C VAL A 116 2.47 23.24 6.08
N ILE A 117 2.14 24.19 5.20
CA ILE A 117 0.77 24.39 4.72
C ILE A 117 0.60 23.63 3.41
N VAL A 118 -0.33 22.69 3.38
CA VAL A 118 -0.62 21.88 2.17
C VAL A 118 -1.97 22.31 1.60
N ALA A 119 -1.97 22.74 0.34
CA ALA A 119 -3.19 22.98 -0.41
C ALA A 119 -3.65 21.67 -1.10
N LEU A 120 -4.93 21.31 -0.94
CA LEU A 120 -5.50 20.12 -1.56
C LEU A 120 -6.48 20.50 -2.66
N GLY A 121 -6.27 19.92 -3.84
CA GLY A 121 -7.23 19.96 -4.94
C GLY A 121 -8.34 18.91 -4.78
N THR A 122 -9.21 18.81 -5.78
CA THR A 122 -10.26 17.77 -5.85
C THR A 122 -9.96 16.77 -6.97
N GLY A 123 -10.55 15.57 -6.88
CA GLY A 123 -10.48 14.57 -7.94
C GLY A 123 -10.15 13.16 -7.44
N ARG A 124 -10.37 12.17 -8.31
CA ARG A 124 -10.21 10.74 -7.99
C ARG A 124 -8.77 10.37 -7.62
N ALA A 125 -7.78 10.99 -8.26
CA ALA A 125 -6.36 10.73 -7.98
C ALA A 125 -5.96 11.28 -6.59
N VAL A 126 -6.31 12.54 -6.31
CA VAL A 126 -6.03 13.18 -5.01
C VAL A 126 -6.69 12.41 -3.88
N ARG A 127 -7.99 12.08 -4.02
CA ARG A 127 -8.71 11.27 -3.03
C ARG A 127 -8.02 9.92 -2.80
N ALA A 128 -7.68 9.21 -3.87
CA ALA A 128 -7.03 7.90 -3.77
C ALA A 128 -5.65 7.96 -3.09
N ALA A 129 -4.92 9.08 -3.25
CA ALA A 129 -3.65 9.31 -2.57
C ALA A 129 -3.86 9.57 -1.07
N VAL A 130 -4.78 10.47 -0.70
CA VAL A 130 -5.08 10.77 0.71
C VAL A 130 -5.58 9.54 1.46
N GLU A 131 -6.43 8.71 0.85
CA GLU A 131 -6.89 7.44 1.42
C GLU A 131 -5.78 6.40 1.66
N ARG A 132 -4.56 6.65 1.16
CA ARG A 132 -3.37 5.79 1.35
C ARG A 132 -2.34 6.37 2.32
N VAL A 133 -2.49 7.63 2.72
CA VAL A 133 -1.62 8.24 3.72
C VAL A 133 -1.89 7.57 5.06
N SER A 134 -0.85 7.04 5.67
CA SER A 134 -0.91 6.45 7.00
C SER A 134 -1.24 7.54 8.03
N PRO A 135 -2.04 7.22 9.08
CA PRO A 135 -2.21 8.12 10.20
C PRO A 135 -0.84 8.55 10.76
N ILE A 136 -0.64 9.86 10.90
CA ILE A 136 0.55 10.44 11.53
C ILE A 136 0.17 10.69 12.98
N GLU A 137 0.93 10.10 13.90
CA GLU A 137 0.84 10.38 15.35
C GLU A 137 1.56 11.68 15.71
#